data_AF-A0A9E3M5E7-F1
#
_entry.id   AF-A0A9E3M5E7-F1
#
_cell.length_a   1.000
_cell.length_b   1.000
_cell.length_c   1.000
_cell.angle_alpha   90.00
_cell.angle_beta   90.00
_cell.angle_gamma   90.00
#
_symmetry.space_group_name_H-M   'P 1'
#
loop_
_entity.id
_entity.type
_entity.pdbx_description
1 polymer ?
#
loop_
_entity_poly.entity_id
_entity_poly.type
_entity_poly.pdbx_seq_one_letter_code
_entity_poly.pdbx_strand_id
1 'polypeptide(L)'
;MIPDATTLPATAVNSTQATLNGTVNPKGLSAKYWLEWWRAADQVRGAALWLDASAITGLEDGDPVATWVDQSGQGNDVTQPIESRRPEYKVNVLNELPAVRFDGATEYLRTSAQVDMSSGMTIIAVGKNRIRRSYNGWVKVTNQDSL
;
A
#
# COMPACT_ATOMS: atom_id res chain seq x y z
N MET A 1 6.55 0.83 48.56
CA MET A 1 6.97 1.87 47.59
C MET A 1 6.54 1.43 46.20
N ILE A 2 6.19 2.39 45.33
CA ILE A 2 5.69 2.11 43.98
C ILE A 2 6.82 2.43 42.98
N PRO A 3 7.17 1.52 42.05
CA PRO A 3 8.10 1.84 40.96
C PRO A 3 7.62 3.03 40.13
N ASP A 4 8.54 3.84 39.63
CA ASP A 4 8.23 4.95 38.73
C ASP A 4 8.99 4.81 37.41
N ALA A 5 8.36 5.28 36.33
CA ALA A 5 8.94 5.33 35.01
C ALA A 5 8.64 6.69 34.37
N THR A 6 9.61 7.23 33.65
CA THR A 6 9.42 8.44 32.83
C THR A 6 9.84 8.14 31.40
N THR A 7 9.07 8.67 30.45
CA THR A 7 9.40 8.62 29.02
C THR A 7 9.76 10.01 28.54
N LEU A 8 10.76 10.09 27.68
CA LEU A 8 11.17 11.29 26.97
C LEU A 8 10.94 11.08 25.46
N PRO A 9 10.90 12.16 24.66
CA PRO A 9 10.82 12.03 23.22
C PRO A 9 11.93 11.12 22.66
N ALA A 10 11.58 10.32 21.65
CA ALA A 10 12.57 9.56 20.91
C ALA A 10 13.52 10.50 20.16
N THR A 11 14.80 10.18 20.15
CA THR A 11 15.84 10.91 19.41
C THR A 11 16.38 10.07 18.26
N ALA A 12 17.11 10.69 17.33
CA ALA A 12 17.72 10.01 16.19
C ALA A 12 16.73 9.17 15.35
N VAL A 13 15.48 9.62 15.23
CA VAL A 13 14.44 8.93 14.46
C VAL A 13 14.72 9.06 12.97
N ASN A 14 15.03 7.94 12.31
CA ASN A 14 15.19 7.81 10.87
C ASN A 14 14.60 6.48 10.39
N SER A 15 14.76 6.15 9.09
CA SER A 15 14.18 4.95 8.49
C SER A 15 14.72 3.62 9.05
N THR A 16 15.85 3.63 9.76
CA THR A 16 16.54 2.43 10.25
C THR A 16 16.75 2.40 11.77
N GLN A 17 16.67 3.54 12.43
CA GLN A 17 16.97 3.66 13.86
C GLN A 17 16.10 4.71 14.53
N ALA A 18 15.82 4.50 15.81
CA ALA A 18 15.40 5.51 16.76
C ALA A 18 16.00 5.17 18.13
N THR A 19 16.27 6.18 18.95
CA THR A 19 16.67 6.02 20.35
C THR A 19 15.49 6.39 21.25
N LEU A 20 14.99 5.43 22.02
CA LEU A 20 13.93 5.66 23.01
C LEU A 20 14.55 6.09 24.33
N ASN A 21 14.15 7.27 24.83
CA ASN A 21 14.71 7.86 26.03
C ASN A 21 13.73 7.70 27.21
N GLY A 22 14.23 7.28 28.37
CA GLY A 22 13.41 7.16 29.57
C GLY A 22 14.22 6.65 30.76
N THR A 23 13.64 6.76 31.96
CA THR A 23 14.22 6.21 33.19
C THR A 23 13.20 5.32 33.88
N VAL A 24 13.69 4.25 34.53
CA VAL A 24 12.90 3.38 35.38
C VAL A 24 13.56 3.33 36.74
N ASN A 25 12.78 3.58 37.80
CA ASN A 25 13.21 3.47 39.19
C ASN A 25 12.47 2.31 39.87
N PRO A 26 13.14 1.15 40.05
CA PRO A 26 12.52 -0.04 40.63
C PRO A 26 12.29 0.03 42.15
N LYS A 27 12.78 1.09 42.84
CA LYS A 27 12.70 1.26 44.30
C LYS A 27 13.16 0.03 45.12
N GLY A 28 14.20 -0.64 44.65
CA GLY A 28 14.78 -1.83 45.30
C GLY A 28 14.11 -3.17 44.95
N LEU A 29 13.12 -3.17 44.05
CA LEU A 29 12.51 -4.37 43.49
C LEU A 29 13.18 -4.74 42.16
N SER A 30 13.08 -6.01 41.73
CA SER A 30 13.47 -6.38 40.37
C SER A 30 12.44 -5.82 39.37
N ALA A 31 12.89 -4.99 38.42
CA ALA A 31 12.05 -4.50 37.32
C ALA A 31 12.34 -5.28 36.04
N LYS A 32 11.29 -5.73 35.36
CA LYS A 32 11.34 -6.18 33.97
C LYS A 32 10.73 -5.10 33.08
N TYR A 33 11.36 -4.84 31.96
CA TYR A 33 10.88 -3.93 30.93
C TYR A 33 10.85 -4.68 29.60
N TRP A 34 9.81 -4.44 28.82
CA TRP A 34 9.73 -4.88 27.43
C TRP A 34 9.23 -3.73 26.59
N LEU A 35 9.76 -3.64 25.38
CA LEU A 35 9.34 -2.66 24.40
C LEU A 35 8.31 -3.31 23.49
N GLU A 36 7.10 -2.77 23.49
CA GLU A 36 6.11 -3.08 22.46
C GLU A 36 6.27 -2.07 21.34
N TRP A 37 6.66 -2.56 20.17
CA TRP A 37 6.71 -1.78 18.94
C TRP A 37 5.72 -2.42 17.98
N TRP A 38 4.62 -1.72 17.70
CA TRP A 38 3.73 -2.12 16.61
C TRP A 38 4.28 -1.49 15.33
N ARG A 39 4.64 -2.31 14.33
CA ARG A 39 4.80 -1.76 12.98
C ARG A 39 3.41 -1.31 12.54
N ALA A 40 3.26 -0.06 12.13
CA ALA A 40 2.12 0.31 11.31
C ALA A 40 2.01 -0.75 10.21
N ALA A 41 0.88 -1.45 10.15
CA ALA A 41 0.64 -2.53 9.22
C ALA A 41 0.34 -1.91 7.85
N ASP A 42 1.35 -1.31 7.23
CA ASP A 42 1.23 -0.69 5.89
C ASP A 42 1.93 -1.53 4.81
N GLN A 43 2.26 -2.77 5.16
CA GLN A 43 2.84 -3.75 4.27
C GLN A 43 2.11 -5.07 4.53
N VAL A 44 1.30 -5.51 3.57
CA VAL A 44 0.97 -6.93 3.47
C VAL A 44 2.29 -7.65 3.19
N ARG A 45 2.97 -8.13 4.25
CA ARG A 45 4.31 -8.72 4.12
C ARG A 45 4.26 -9.85 3.09
N GLY A 46 5.06 -9.75 2.03
CA GLY A 46 5.13 -10.74 0.96
C GLY A 46 4.12 -10.55 -0.18
N ALA A 47 3.44 -9.40 -0.27
CA ALA A 47 2.68 -9.07 -1.48
C ALA A 47 3.64 -8.97 -2.69
N ALA A 48 3.27 -9.57 -3.81
CA ALA A 48 4.01 -9.45 -5.06
C ALA A 48 3.78 -8.08 -5.74
N LEU A 49 2.70 -7.39 -5.38
CA LEU A 49 2.32 -6.08 -5.89
C LEU A 49 1.37 -5.41 -4.87
N TRP A 50 1.63 -4.16 -4.52
CA TRP A 50 0.76 -3.35 -3.65
C TRP A 50 0.56 -1.97 -4.28
N LEU A 51 -0.65 -1.71 -4.76
CA LEU A 51 -1.01 -0.46 -5.44
C LEU A 51 -2.01 0.30 -4.59
N ASP A 52 -1.54 1.37 -3.95
CA ASP A 52 -2.34 2.28 -3.15
C ASP A 52 -2.44 3.64 -3.83
N ALA A 53 -3.67 4.09 -4.13
CA ALA A 53 -3.89 5.35 -4.82
C ALA A 53 -3.59 6.54 -3.91
N SER A 54 -3.68 6.36 -2.59
CA SER A 54 -3.34 7.40 -1.60
C SER A 54 -1.84 7.67 -1.50
N ALA A 55 -1.01 6.73 -1.97
CA ALA A 55 0.44 6.91 -2.07
C ALA A 55 0.87 7.71 -3.32
N ILE A 56 -0.05 8.01 -4.25
CA ILE A 56 0.23 8.84 -5.41
C ILE A 56 0.32 10.31 -4.98
N THR A 57 1.43 10.96 -5.34
CA THR A 57 1.69 12.37 -5.00
C THR A 57 1.94 13.18 -6.27
N GLY A 58 1.71 14.49 -6.19
CA GLY A 58 1.98 15.41 -7.30
C GLY A 58 0.96 15.40 -8.45
N LEU A 59 -0.19 14.75 -8.26
CA LEU A 59 -1.31 14.76 -9.21
C LEU A 59 -2.54 15.42 -8.57
N GLU A 60 -3.26 16.20 -9.37
CA GLU A 60 -4.55 16.81 -9.05
C GLU A 60 -5.73 15.98 -9.60
N ASP A 61 -6.96 16.34 -9.21
CA ASP A 61 -8.15 15.62 -9.65
C ASP A 61 -8.34 15.70 -11.18
N GLY A 62 -8.31 14.54 -11.83
CA GLY A 62 -8.43 14.41 -13.30
C GLY A 62 -7.09 14.25 -14.02
N ASP A 63 -5.96 14.36 -13.33
CA ASP A 63 -4.65 14.22 -13.98
C ASP A 63 -4.39 12.78 -14.45
N PRO A 64 -3.69 12.58 -15.57
CA PRO A 64 -3.37 11.25 -16.08
C PRO A 64 -2.29 10.57 -15.23
N VAL A 65 -2.55 9.32 -14.83
CA VAL A 65 -1.59 8.48 -14.10
C VAL A 65 -0.73 7.71 -15.08
N ALA A 66 0.50 8.19 -15.29
CA ALA A 66 1.49 7.50 -16.13
C ALA A 66 2.11 6.28 -15.44
N THR A 67 2.35 6.39 -14.13
CA THR A 67 2.98 5.37 -13.30
C THR A 67 2.24 5.30 -11.97
N TRP A 68 1.92 4.09 -11.52
CA TRP A 68 1.46 3.84 -10.16
C TRP A 68 2.52 2.98 -9.47
N VAL A 69 3.23 3.60 -8.54
CA VAL A 69 4.41 3.03 -7.87
C VAL A 69 3.99 1.89 -6.95
N ASP A 70 4.67 0.76 -7.08
CA ASP A 70 4.48 -0.42 -6.25
C ASP A 70 5.02 -0.18 -4.84
N GLN A 71 4.13 -0.28 -3.87
CA GLN A 71 4.43 -0.11 -2.45
C GLN A 71 4.82 -1.42 -1.77
N SER A 72 4.89 -2.56 -2.48
CA SER A 72 5.21 -3.86 -1.87
C SER A 72 6.71 -4.06 -1.55
N GLY A 73 7.56 -3.19 -2.11
CA GLY A 73 9.01 -3.32 -2.07
C GLY A 73 9.61 -4.24 -3.14
N GLN A 74 8.78 -4.83 -4.02
CA GLN A 74 9.23 -5.70 -5.10
C GLN A 74 9.66 -4.92 -6.36
N GLY A 75 9.37 -3.63 -6.44
CA GLY A 75 9.72 -2.78 -7.57
C GLY A 75 8.88 -3.06 -8.82
N ASN A 76 7.69 -3.63 -8.65
CA ASN A 76 6.81 -4.05 -9.73
C ASN A 76 5.88 -2.92 -10.17
N ASP A 77 6.41 -1.70 -10.32
CA ASP A 77 5.66 -0.52 -10.74
C ASP A 77 4.83 -0.80 -12.00
N VAL A 78 3.61 -0.26 -12.03
CA VAL A 78 2.74 -0.38 -13.21
C VAL A 78 2.74 0.94 -13.98
N THR A 79 2.88 0.85 -15.30
CA THR A 79 3.08 2.02 -16.18
C THR A 79 2.18 1.98 -17.42
N GLN A 80 1.96 3.17 -17.99
CA GLN A 80 1.33 3.37 -19.29
C GLN A 80 2.04 4.49 -20.06
N PRO A 81 2.87 4.16 -21.06
CA PRO A 81 3.61 5.17 -21.80
C PRO A 81 2.71 6.03 -22.69
N ILE A 82 1.58 5.49 -23.19
CA ILE A 82 0.69 6.17 -24.14
C ILE A 82 -0.28 7.07 -23.37
N GLU A 83 -0.17 8.39 -23.55
CA GLU A 83 -0.96 9.39 -22.84
C GLU A 83 -2.48 9.17 -22.96
N SER A 84 -2.98 8.88 -24.17
CA SER A 84 -4.40 8.62 -24.43
C SER A 84 -4.94 7.31 -23.86
N ARG A 85 -4.10 6.51 -23.20
CA ARG A 85 -4.48 5.25 -22.53
C ARG A 85 -4.20 5.28 -21.02
N ARG A 86 -3.77 6.43 -20.48
CA ARG A 86 -3.52 6.57 -19.04
C ARG A 86 -4.85 6.75 -18.31
N PRO A 87 -5.08 6.02 -17.21
CA PRO A 87 -6.23 6.28 -16.36
C PRO A 87 -6.09 7.62 -15.63
N GLU A 88 -7.18 8.12 -15.07
CA GLU A 88 -7.21 9.39 -14.32
C GLU A 88 -7.01 9.18 -12.81
N TYR A 89 -6.29 10.09 -12.16
CA TYR A 89 -6.27 10.23 -10.72
C TYR A 89 -7.53 10.95 -10.26
N LYS A 90 -8.28 10.35 -9.33
CA LYS A 90 -9.51 10.94 -8.79
C LYS A 90 -9.41 11.09 -7.28
N VAL A 91 -9.75 12.26 -6.75
CA VAL A 91 -9.79 12.49 -5.29
C VAL A 91 -11.17 12.15 -4.71
N ASN A 92 -11.23 11.90 -3.39
CA ASN A 92 -12.47 11.75 -2.62
C ASN A 92 -13.48 10.71 -3.18
N VAL A 93 -13.00 9.54 -3.63
CA VAL A 93 -13.84 8.56 -4.34
C VAL A 93 -14.42 7.50 -3.43
N LEU A 94 -13.58 6.84 -2.63
CA LEU A 94 -13.98 5.72 -1.78
C LEU A 94 -13.55 6.00 -0.34
N ASN A 95 -14.51 6.15 0.56
CA ASN A 95 -14.24 6.57 1.94
C ASN A 95 -13.35 7.82 2.01
N GLU A 96 -13.62 8.80 1.12
CA GLU A 96 -12.84 10.05 0.99
C GLU A 96 -11.39 9.85 0.52
N LEU A 97 -10.96 8.62 0.25
CA LEU A 97 -9.64 8.33 -0.31
C LEU A 97 -9.64 8.48 -1.84
N PRO A 98 -8.48 8.80 -2.43
CA PRO A 98 -8.33 8.86 -3.87
C PRO A 98 -8.42 7.47 -4.53
N ALA A 99 -8.62 7.45 -5.84
CA ALA A 99 -8.66 6.25 -6.66
C ALA A 99 -8.09 6.51 -8.05
N VAL A 100 -7.53 5.47 -8.67
CA VAL A 100 -7.20 5.48 -10.10
C VAL A 100 -8.42 5.00 -10.89
N ARG A 101 -8.91 5.83 -11.81
CA ARG A 101 -10.13 5.58 -12.57
C ARG A 101 -9.79 5.23 -14.02
N PHE A 102 -10.30 4.06 -14.45
CA PHE A 102 -10.20 3.58 -15.82
C PHE A 102 -11.52 3.82 -16.59
N ASP A 103 -11.42 4.08 -17.89
CA ASP A 103 -12.53 4.25 -18.84
C ASP A 103 -13.32 2.95 -19.09
N GLY A 104 -12.72 1.80 -18.80
CA GLY A 104 -13.28 0.47 -19.04
C GLY A 104 -13.27 0.05 -20.51
N ALA A 105 -12.48 0.72 -21.36
CA ALA A 105 -12.37 0.44 -22.78
C ALA A 105 -10.92 0.36 -23.26
N THR A 106 -10.11 1.40 -23.03
CA THR A 106 -8.77 1.53 -23.63
C THR A 106 -7.66 1.81 -22.64
N GLU A 107 -8.01 2.24 -21.42
CA GLU A 107 -7.04 2.59 -20.40
C GLU A 107 -6.58 1.37 -19.61
N TYR A 108 -5.28 1.28 -19.35
CA TYR A 108 -4.69 0.22 -18.53
C TYR A 108 -3.34 0.66 -17.98
N LEU A 109 -2.91 0.01 -16.88
CA LEU A 109 -1.55 0.06 -16.36
C LEU A 109 -1.01 -1.37 -16.34
N ARG A 110 0.26 -1.56 -16.66
CA ARG A 110 0.92 -2.87 -16.62
C ARG A 110 2.32 -2.80 -16.04
N THR A 111 2.72 -3.86 -15.35
CA THR A 111 4.13 -4.07 -15.01
C THR A 111 4.79 -4.95 -16.07
N SER A 112 6.10 -4.76 -16.29
CA SER A 112 6.92 -5.69 -17.07
C SER A 112 7.42 -6.87 -16.24
N ALA A 113 7.27 -6.80 -14.90
CA ALA A 113 7.66 -7.87 -14.01
C ALA A 113 6.79 -9.11 -14.21
N GLN A 114 7.41 -10.29 -14.16
CA GLN A 114 6.70 -11.55 -14.09
C GLN A 114 6.24 -11.73 -12.65
N VAL A 115 4.99 -11.35 -12.36
CA VAL A 115 4.33 -11.77 -11.13
C VAL A 115 3.98 -13.24 -11.32
N ASP A 116 4.74 -14.14 -10.69
CA ASP A 116 4.52 -15.57 -10.80
C ASP A 116 3.15 -15.95 -10.23
N MET A 117 2.20 -16.23 -11.13
CA MET A 117 0.84 -16.65 -10.78
C MET A 117 0.67 -18.18 -10.77
N SER A 118 1.76 -18.93 -10.98
CA SER A 118 1.72 -20.39 -11.11
C SER A 118 1.62 -21.09 -9.74
N SER A 119 2.16 -20.47 -8.69
CA SER A 119 1.82 -20.81 -7.31
C SER A 119 0.58 -20.03 -6.90
N GLY A 120 -0.40 -20.67 -6.25
CA GLY A 120 -1.68 -20.05 -5.91
C GLY A 120 -1.55 -18.64 -5.34
N MET A 121 -2.24 -17.67 -5.95
CA MET A 121 -2.21 -16.26 -5.57
C MET A 121 -3.50 -15.83 -4.86
N THR A 122 -3.36 -14.82 -3.99
CA THR A 122 -4.49 -14.07 -3.45
C THR A 122 -4.50 -12.68 -4.08
N ILE A 123 -5.64 -12.26 -4.62
CA ILE A 123 -5.83 -10.92 -5.18
C ILE A 123 -6.93 -10.23 -4.38
N ILE A 124 -6.61 -9.05 -3.85
CA ILE A 124 -7.57 -8.18 -3.16
C ILE A 124 -7.62 -6.88 -3.95
N ALA A 125 -8.83 -6.50 -4.37
CA ALA A 125 -9.09 -5.24 -5.04
C ALA A 125 -10.26 -4.55 -4.35
N VAL A 126 -10.07 -3.26 -4.06
CA VAL A 126 -11.08 -2.42 -3.42
C VAL A 126 -11.36 -1.26 -4.37
N GLY A 127 -12.62 -1.08 -4.77
CA GLY A 127 -12.98 -0.07 -5.76
C GLY A 127 -14.47 0.16 -5.87
N LYS A 128 -14.85 1.22 -6.60
CA LYS A 128 -16.24 1.63 -6.85
C LYS A 128 -16.55 1.54 -8.34
N ASN A 129 -17.66 0.89 -8.70
CA ASN A 129 -18.14 0.87 -10.08
C ASN A 129 -19.06 2.07 -10.36
N ARG A 130 -18.82 2.82 -11.44
CA ARG A 130 -19.63 3.99 -11.83
C ARG A 130 -20.82 3.67 -12.73
N ILE A 131 -20.82 2.55 -13.47
CA ILE A 131 -21.87 2.27 -14.47
C ILE A 131 -22.44 0.87 -14.24
N ARG A 132 -23.78 0.75 -14.29
CA ARG A 132 -24.52 -0.52 -14.37
C ARG A 132 -24.30 -1.25 -15.70
N ARG A 133 -23.05 -1.47 -16.13
CA ARG A 133 -22.74 -2.60 -17.00
C ARG A 133 -22.32 -3.72 -16.07
N SER A 134 -23.15 -4.74 -16.00
CA SER A 134 -23.04 -5.91 -15.13
C SER A 134 -21.68 -6.60 -15.27
N TYR A 135 -20.68 -6.11 -14.53
CA TYR A 135 -19.53 -6.87 -14.07
C TYR A 135 -19.35 -6.54 -12.60
N ASN A 136 -20.23 -7.10 -11.78
CA ASN A 136 -20.05 -7.12 -10.33
C ASN A 136 -19.04 -8.23 -10.01
N GLY A 137 -17.75 -7.88 -9.99
CA GLY A 137 -16.70 -8.61 -9.27
C GLY A 137 -15.96 -9.74 -9.99
N TRP A 138 -14.76 -9.94 -9.44
CA TRP A 138 -13.74 -10.98 -9.65
C TRP A 138 -12.82 -10.79 -10.85
N VAL A 139 -11.55 -10.56 -10.52
CA VAL A 139 -10.40 -10.71 -11.40
C VAL A 139 -10.51 -12.08 -12.06
N LYS A 140 -10.78 -12.09 -13.37
CA LYS A 140 -10.73 -13.29 -14.18
C LYS A 140 -9.28 -13.48 -14.62
N VAL A 141 -8.54 -14.28 -13.87
CA VAL A 141 -7.33 -14.92 -14.40
C VAL A 141 -7.81 -16.11 -15.22
N THR A 142 -7.80 -15.99 -16.55
CA THR A 142 -7.87 -17.18 -17.40
C THR A 142 -6.47 -17.53 -17.83
N ASN A 143 -6.00 -18.70 -17.40
CA ASN A 143 -4.87 -19.35 -18.06
C ASN A 143 -5.21 -19.47 -19.54
N GLN A 144 -4.33 -18.96 -20.39
CA GLN A 144 -4.37 -19.29 -21.80
C GLN A 144 -3.82 -20.71 -21.91
N ASP A 145 -4.69 -21.71 -21.76
CA ASP A 145 -4.35 -23.06 -22.16
C ASP A 145 -4.19 -23.03 -23.68
N SER A 146 -2.94 -23.17 -24.11
CA SER A 146 -2.55 -23.40 -25.50
C SER A 146 -3.22 -24.68 -26.02
N LEU A 147 -3.96 -24.55 -27.11
CA LEU A 147 -4.18 -25.62 -28.08
C LEU A 147 -3.21 -25.43 -29.25
#